data_AF-A0A3R7LTQ4-F1
#
_entry.id   AF-A0A3R7LTQ4-F1
#
_cell.length_a   1.000
_cell.length_b   1.000
_cell.length_c   1.000
_cell.angle_alpha   90.00
_cell.angle_beta   90.00
_cell.angle_gamma   90.00
#
_symmetry.space_group_name_H-M   'P 1'
#
loop_
_entity.id
_entity.type
_entity.pdbx_description
1 polymer ?
#
loop_
_entity_poly.entity_id
_entity_poly.type
_entity_poly.pdbx_seq_one_letter_code
_entity_poly.pdbx_strand_id
1 'polypeptide(L)'
;MKELMEYYKAQKKLHRRYAYKILLDVKEHLMKQPTLVDVAIPDDAKFTVCGDIHGQYYDLMNIFELNGLPSTTNPYLFNGDFVDRGSFSVECIFVLFGYKLLLPNHFFMSRGNHESVTMNQMYGFEGEVKAKYTAQMAELFTEVYNWLPLCHCLNSRVLVMHGGLFSSDNVTLDDIKATDRNRQPPEE
;
A
#
# COMPACT_ATOMS: atom_id res chain seq x y z
N MET A 1 -1.21 -13.35 -10.04
CA MET A 1 -0.79 -11.96 -10.33
C MET A 1 -0.77 -11.62 -11.82
N LYS A 2 -0.03 -12.34 -12.67
CA LYS A 2 0.03 -12.04 -14.13
C LYS A 2 -1.35 -11.96 -14.80
N GLU A 3 -2.20 -12.95 -14.57
CA GLU A 3 -3.57 -12.95 -15.11
C GLU A 3 -4.40 -11.75 -14.60
N LEU A 4 -4.26 -11.38 -13.32
CA LEU A 4 -4.98 -10.24 -12.75
C LEU A 4 -4.55 -8.93 -13.43
N MET A 5 -3.24 -8.75 -13.64
CA MET A 5 -2.71 -7.58 -14.32
C MET A 5 -3.21 -7.51 -15.77
N GLU A 6 -3.13 -8.58 -16.55
CA GLU A 6 -3.67 -8.57 -17.92
C GLU A 6 -5.19 -8.34 -17.96
N TYR A 7 -5.92 -8.88 -16.99
CA TYR A 7 -7.36 -8.68 -16.86
C TYR A 7 -7.71 -7.20 -16.57
N TYR A 8 -6.94 -6.52 -15.72
CA TYR A 8 -7.08 -5.08 -15.45
C TYR A 8 -6.58 -4.20 -16.60
N LYS A 9 -5.53 -4.59 -17.32
CA LYS A 9 -5.07 -3.92 -18.54
C LYS A 9 -6.14 -3.94 -19.63
N ALA A 10 -6.94 -5.01 -19.68
CA ALA A 10 -8.13 -5.11 -20.52
C ALA A 10 -9.37 -4.41 -19.92
N GLN A 11 -9.22 -3.61 -18.86
CA GLN A 11 -10.26 -2.86 -18.15
C GLN A 11 -11.41 -3.73 -17.62
N LYS A 12 -11.12 -5.00 -17.30
CA LYS A 12 -12.12 -5.90 -16.72
C LYS A 12 -12.11 -5.81 -15.20
N LYS A 13 -13.25 -6.10 -14.59
CA LYS A 13 -13.44 -5.98 -13.13
C LYS A 13 -13.30 -7.32 -12.40
N LEU A 14 -12.42 -7.38 -11.39
CA LEU A 14 -12.20 -8.58 -10.59
C LEU A 14 -13.51 -8.98 -9.89
N HIS A 15 -13.82 -10.28 -9.86
CA HIS A 15 -15.04 -10.74 -9.23
C HIS A 15 -15.04 -10.45 -7.72
N ARG A 16 -16.15 -9.93 -7.20
CA ARG A 16 -16.28 -9.45 -5.80
C ARG A 16 -15.85 -10.47 -4.75
N ARG A 17 -16.07 -11.77 -4.98
CA ARG A 17 -15.65 -12.84 -4.07
C ARG A 17 -14.13 -12.85 -3.85
N TYR A 18 -13.36 -12.65 -4.93
CA TYR A 18 -11.91 -12.63 -4.87
C TYR A 18 -11.39 -11.33 -4.29
N ALA A 19 -12.03 -10.19 -4.63
CA ALA A 19 -11.75 -8.90 -4.01
C ALA A 19 -11.89 -8.96 -2.48
N TYR A 20 -13.02 -9.47 -1.96
CA TYR A 20 -13.22 -9.66 -0.52
C TYR A 20 -12.17 -10.58 0.10
N LYS A 21 -11.84 -11.71 -0.56
CA LYS A 21 -10.83 -12.64 -0.04
C LYS A 21 -9.47 -11.97 0.10
N ILE A 22 -9.03 -11.21 -0.91
CA ILE A 22 -7.77 -10.47 -0.88
C ILE A 22 -7.77 -9.46 0.29
N LEU A 23 -8.85 -8.70 0.46
CA LEU A 23 -8.94 -7.70 1.54
C LEU A 23 -8.90 -8.33 2.93
N LEU A 24 -9.63 -9.44 3.14
CA LEU A 24 -9.63 -10.14 4.43
C LEU A 24 -8.24 -10.72 4.74
N ASP A 25 -7.59 -11.33 3.76
CA ASP A 25 -6.27 -11.94 3.95
C ASP A 25 -5.20 -10.89 4.21
N VAL A 26 -5.20 -9.79 3.44
CA VAL A 26 -4.20 -8.73 3.63
C VAL A 26 -4.42 -7.99 4.94
N LYS A 27 -5.69 -7.79 5.36
CA LYS A 27 -6.00 -7.25 6.70
C LYS A 27 -5.40 -8.14 7.79
N GLU A 28 -5.66 -9.44 7.76
CA GLU A 28 -5.11 -10.38 8.75
C GLU A 28 -3.57 -10.37 8.76
N HIS A 29 -2.95 -10.24 7.59
CA HIS A 29 -1.50 -10.13 7.48
C HIS A 29 -0.97 -8.81 8.07
N LEU A 30 -1.53 -7.66 7.69
CA LEU A 30 -1.10 -6.34 8.12
C LEU A 30 -1.31 -6.12 9.63
N MET A 31 -2.35 -6.71 10.22
CA MET A 31 -2.58 -6.69 11.67
C MET A 31 -1.41 -7.25 12.48
N LYS A 32 -0.64 -8.18 11.91
CA LYS A 32 0.52 -8.83 12.55
C LYS A 32 1.81 -8.03 12.36
N GLN A 33 1.83 -7.02 11.48
CA GLN A 33 3.01 -6.21 11.23
C GLN A 33 3.18 -5.11 12.28
N PRO A 34 4.42 -4.73 12.62
CA PRO A 34 4.69 -3.56 13.46
C PRO A 34 4.39 -2.26 12.72
N THR A 35 4.29 -1.15 13.47
CA THR A 35 4.08 0.18 12.89
C THR A 35 5.30 0.67 12.10
N LEU A 36 6.51 0.37 12.58
CA LEU A 36 7.77 0.53 11.87
C LEU A 36 8.32 -0.86 11.54
N VAL A 37 8.52 -1.12 10.25
CA VAL A 37 9.04 -2.41 9.76
C VAL A 37 10.54 -2.28 9.47
N ASP A 38 11.36 -3.03 10.18
CA ASP A 38 12.78 -3.17 9.88
C ASP A 38 12.97 -4.12 8.67
N VAL A 39 13.78 -3.69 7.69
CA VAL A 39 14.04 -4.45 6.46
C VAL A 39 15.54 -4.66 6.31
N ALA A 40 15.95 -5.93 6.31
CA ALA A 40 17.33 -6.32 6.01
C ALA A 40 17.48 -6.57 4.50
N ILE A 41 18.45 -5.89 3.89
CA ILE A 41 18.79 -5.96 2.47
C ILE A 41 20.25 -6.45 2.40
N PRO A 42 20.51 -7.61 1.78
CA PRO A 42 21.87 -8.10 1.54
C PRO A 42 22.71 -7.09 0.75
N ASP A 43 24.03 -7.07 0.98
CA ASP A 43 24.95 -6.10 0.35
C ASP A 43 25.00 -6.23 -1.18
N ASP A 44 24.72 -7.42 -1.71
CA ASP A 44 24.69 -7.73 -3.15
C ASP A 44 23.28 -7.68 -3.75
N ALA A 45 22.28 -7.27 -2.98
CA ALA A 45 20.89 -7.21 -3.42
C ALA A 45 20.45 -5.78 -3.77
N LYS A 46 19.55 -5.69 -4.77
CA LYS A 46 18.84 -4.45 -5.10
C LYS A 46 17.55 -4.35 -4.29
N PHE A 47 17.18 -3.13 -3.89
CA PHE A 47 15.88 -2.82 -3.30
C PHE A 47 15.28 -1.60 -3.98
N THR A 48 14.03 -1.69 -4.43
CA THR A 48 13.37 -0.60 -5.15
C THR A 48 12.38 0.11 -4.22
N VAL A 49 12.46 1.43 -4.12
CA VAL A 49 11.47 2.26 -3.42
C VAL A 49 10.71 3.07 -4.47
N CYS A 50 9.38 2.97 -4.44
CA CYS A 50 8.47 3.75 -5.26
C CYS A 50 7.71 4.74 -4.36
N GLY A 51 7.53 5.96 -4.86
CA GLY A 51 6.61 6.93 -4.25
C GLY A 51 5.18 6.72 -4.73
N ASP A 52 4.43 7.82 -4.77
CA ASP A 52 3.01 7.89 -5.06
C ASP A 52 2.67 7.29 -6.43
N ILE A 53 1.56 6.57 -6.48
CA ILE A 53 1.01 5.96 -7.70
C ILE A 53 -0.33 6.60 -8.09
N HIS A 54 -1.13 7.03 -7.12
CA HIS A 54 -2.39 7.76 -7.33
C HIS A 54 -3.29 7.18 -8.42
N GLY A 55 -3.58 5.88 -8.35
CA GLY A 55 -4.48 5.23 -9.29
C GLY A 55 -4.04 5.24 -10.76
N GLN A 56 -2.75 5.48 -11.04
CA GLN A 56 -2.17 5.41 -12.39
C GLN A 56 -1.77 3.97 -12.74
N TYR A 57 -2.76 3.10 -12.94
CA TYR A 57 -2.54 1.66 -13.13
C TYR A 57 -1.60 1.31 -14.29
N TYR A 58 -1.71 2.00 -15.42
CA TYR A 58 -0.85 1.73 -16.58
C TYR A 58 0.61 2.13 -16.32
N ASP A 59 0.84 3.19 -15.54
CA ASP A 59 2.18 3.59 -15.13
C ASP A 59 2.76 2.62 -14.09
N LEU A 60 1.94 2.09 -13.19
CA LEU A 60 2.35 0.99 -12.30
C LEU A 60 2.81 -0.24 -13.11
N MET A 61 2.11 -0.58 -14.20
CA MET A 61 2.55 -1.65 -15.09
C MET A 61 3.87 -1.31 -15.79
N ASN A 62 4.04 -0.06 -16.22
CA ASN A 62 5.28 0.42 -16.82
C ASN A 62 6.47 0.35 -15.84
N ILE A 63 6.27 0.66 -14.56
CA ILE A 63 7.30 0.47 -13.51
C ILE A 63 7.77 -0.99 -13.50
N PHE A 64 6.84 -1.94 -13.51
CA PHE A 64 7.18 -3.36 -13.51
C PHE A 64 7.79 -3.86 -14.82
N GLU A 65 7.43 -3.27 -15.95
CA GLU A 65 8.04 -3.58 -17.25
C GLU A 65 9.50 -3.11 -17.30
N LEU A 66 9.78 -1.91 -16.82
CA LEU A 66 11.12 -1.31 -16.84
C LEU A 66 12.05 -1.89 -15.77
N ASN A 67 11.53 -2.10 -14.56
CA ASN A 67 12.34 -2.47 -13.40
C ASN A 67 12.18 -3.96 -13.01
N GLY A 68 11.38 -4.71 -13.76
CA GLY A 68 11.06 -6.11 -13.51
C GLY A 68 9.96 -6.31 -12.47
N LEU A 69 9.24 -7.43 -12.58
CA LEU A 69 8.18 -7.77 -11.64
C LEU A 69 8.71 -7.95 -10.21
N PRO A 70 7.89 -7.69 -9.18
CA PRO A 70 8.22 -8.04 -7.82
C PRO A 70 8.53 -9.53 -7.68
N SER A 71 9.63 -9.84 -7.00
CA SER A 71 10.07 -11.20 -6.71
C SER A 71 10.95 -11.24 -5.47
N THR A 72 11.37 -12.42 -5.03
CA THR A 72 12.32 -12.56 -3.91
C THR A 72 13.70 -11.96 -4.22
N THR A 73 14.06 -11.83 -5.49
CA THR A 73 15.32 -11.19 -5.94
C THR A 73 15.12 -9.76 -6.46
N ASN A 74 13.88 -9.28 -6.49
CA ASN A 74 13.54 -7.91 -6.89
C ASN A 74 12.47 -7.33 -5.94
N PRO A 75 12.86 -6.99 -4.69
CA PRO A 75 11.95 -6.47 -3.69
C PRO A 75 11.56 -5.01 -3.95
N TYR A 76 10.35 -4.66 -3.52
CA TYR A 76 9.76 -3.32 -3.66
C TYR A 76 9.21 -2.81 -2.32
N LEU A 77 9.34 -1.50 -2.09
CA LEU A 77 8.56 -0.72 -1.14
C LEU A 77 7.77 0.35 -1.90
N PHE A 78 6.45 0.33 -1.77
CA PHE A 78 5.59 1.43 -2.23
C PHE A 78 5.23 2.34 -1.04
N ASN A 79 5.64 3.60 -1.10
CA ASN A 79 5.64 4.52 0.03
C ASN A 79 4.38 5.40 0.12
N GLY A 80 3.21 4.75 0.20
CA GLY A 80 1.91 5.41 0.33
C GLY A 80 1.32 5.95 -0.97
N ASP A 81 0.12 6.51 -0.86
CA ASP A 81 -0.58 7.22 -1.91
C ASP A 81 -0.77 6.39 -3.18
N PHE A 82 -1.36 5.21 -2.98
CA PHE A 82 -1.65 4.24 -4.02
C PHE A 82 -2.91 4.62 -4.82
N VAL A 83 -3.83 5.30 -4.15
CA VAL A 83 -5.20 5.60 -4.59
C VAL A 83 -5.46 7.11 -4.69
N ASP A 84 -6.70 7.45 -5.06
CA ASP A 84 -7.19 8.81 -5.31
C ASP A 84 -6.51 9.50 -6.51
N ARG A 85 -7.12 10.60 -6.96
CA ARG A 85 -6.74 11.40 -8.14
C ARG A 85 -6.91 10.64 -9.46
N GLY A 86 -6.19 9.54 -9.67
CA GLY A 86 -6.34 8.67 -10.83
C GLY A 86 -7.55 7.74 -10.74
N SER A 87 -8.10 7.38 -11.90
CA SER A 87 -9.36 6.62 -12.02
C SER A 87 -9.20 5.10 -12.13
N PHE A 88 -8.00 4.58 -11.86
CA PHE A 88 -7.70 3.15 -11.79
C PHE A 88 -7.12 2.76 -10.42
N SER A 89 -7.59 3.43 -9.35
CA SER A 89 -7.12 3.22 -7.98
C SER A 89 -7.43 1.81 -7.48
N VAL A 90 -8.60 1.28 -7.83
CA VAL A 90 -9.01 -0.09 -7.49
C VAL A 90 -8.05 -1.11 -8.10
N GLU A 91 -7.66 -0.94 -9.35
CA GLU A 91 -6.74 -1.84 -10.04
C GLU A 91 -5.34 -1.77 -9.41
N CYS A 92 -4.84 -0.56 -9.15
CA CYS A 92 -3.57 -0.36 -8.45
C CYS A 92 -3.55 -1.12 -7.11
N ILE A 93 -4.49 -0.82 -6.22
CA ILE A 93 -4.43 -1.35 -4.85
C ILE A 93 -4.59 -2.88 -4.82
N PHE A 94 -5.42 -3.48 -5.68
CA PHE A 94 -5.54 -4.94 -5.74
C PHE A 94 -4.28 -5.62 -6.28
N VAL A 95 -3.53 -4.96 -7.17
CA VAL A 95 -2.23 -5.47 -7.61
C VAL A 95 -1.21 -5.40 -6.48
N LEU A 96 -1.14 -4.27 -5.76
CA LEU A 96 -0.22 -4.11 -4.63
C LEU A 96 -0.55 -5.10 -3.50
N PHE A 97 -1.81 -5.23 -3.09
CA PHE A 97 -2.22 -6.22 -2.09
C PHE A 97 -1.98 -7.66 -2.54
N GLY A 98 -2.20 -7.97 -3.81
CA GLY A 98 -1.89 -9.29 -4.36
C GLY A 98 -0.41 -9.62 -4.25
N TYR A 99 0.49 -8.68 -4.55
CA TYR A 99 1.93 -8.87 -4.35
C TYR A 99 2.32 -8.90 -2.87
N LYS A 100 1.69 -8.10 -2.01
CA LYS A 100 1.92 -8.15 -0.56
C LYS A 100 1.63 -9.54 0.00
N LEU A 101 0.53 -10.17 -0.43
CA LEU A 101 0.18 -11.53 -0.03
C LEU A 101 1.11 -12.59 -0.66
N LEU A 102 1.53 -12.40 -1.90
CA LEU A 102 2.40 -13.35 -2.61
C LEU A 102 3.84 -13.32 -2.09
N LEU A 103 4.34 -12.15 -1.72
CA LEU A 103 5.73 -11.88 -1.36
C LEU A 103 5.83 -11.09 -0.05
N PRO A 104 5.29 -11.61 1.08
CA PRO A 104 5.11 -10.84 2.32
C PRO A 104 6.41 -10.24 2.89
N ASN A 105 7.55 -10.86 2.61
CA ASN A 105 8.88 -10.45 3.08
C ASN A 105 9.72 -9.71 2.01
N HIS A 106 9.16 -9.46 0.82
CA HIS A 106 9.87 -8.81 -0.30
C HIS A 106 9.02 -7.72 -1.00
N PHE A 107 7.75 -7.58 -0.60
CA PHE A 107 6.86 -6.53 -1.07
C PHE A 107 6.31 -5.77 0.14
N PHE A 108 6.65 -4.50 0.21
CA PHE A 108 6.42 -3.63 1.35
C PHE A 108 5.54 -2.45 0.94
N MET A 109 4.73 -1.97 1.88
CA MET A 109 3.76 -0.90 1.66
C MET A 109 3.70 -0.02 2.91
N SER A 110 3.99 1.27 2.77
CA SER A 110 3.75 2.26 3.83
C SER A 110 2.39 2.93 3.61
N ARG A 111 1.75 3.40 4.67
CA ARG A 111 0.54 4.21 4.59
C ARG A 111 0.87 5.63 4.13
N GLY A 112 0.19 6.14 3.11
CA GLY A 112 0.16 7.56 2.73
C GLY A 112 -1.04 8.29 3.34
N ASN A 113 -1.13 9.60 3.14
CA ASN A 113 -2.29 10.35 3.64
C ASN A 113 -3.55 10.04 2.83
N HIS A 114 -3.41 9.62 1.57
CA HIS A 114 -4.54 9.21 0.74
C HIS A 114 -5.11 7.83 1.12
N GLU A 115 -4.47 7.04 1.99
CA GLU A 115 -5.07 5.85 2.59
C GLU A 115 -5.88 6.21 3.87
N SER A 116 -6.77 7.20 3.75
CA SER A 116 -7.65 7.71 4.82
C SER A 116 -9.05 8.04 4.33
N VAL A 117 -10.03 8.01 5.23
CA VAL A 117 -11.46 8.22 4.93
C VAL A 117 -11.70 9.58 4.27
N THR A 118 -11.18 10.64 4.89
CA THR A 118 -11.40 12.02 4.44
C THR A 118 -10.84 12.24 3.03
N MET A 119 -9.65 11.68 2.75
CA MET A 119 -9.07 11.80 1.42
C MET A 119 -9.86 10.98 0.39
N ASN A 120 -10.21 9.73 0.70
CA ASN A 120 -10.94 8.87 -0.25
C ASN A 120 -12.33 9.39 -0.60
N GLN A 121 -13.00 10.06 0.35
CA GLN A 121 -14.28 10.74 0.12
C GLN A 121 -14.16 11.92 -0.85
N MET A 122 -13.09 12.71 -0.72
CA MET A 122 -12.91 13.94 -1.50
C MET A 122 -12.25 13.70 -2.86
N TYR A 123 -11.34 12.73 -2.96
CA TYR A 123 -10.42 12.61 -4.10
C TYR A 123 -10.64 11.39 -4.99
N GLY A 124 -11.71 10.63 -4.74
CA GLY A 124 -12.35 9.78 -5.72
C GLY A 124 -12.33 8.28 -5.43
N PHE A 125 -11.45 7.78 -4.57
CA PHE A 125 -11.35 6.34 -4.32
C PHE A 125 -12.63 5.74 -3.74
N GLU A 126 -13.29 6.42 -2.80
CA GLU A 126 -14.54 5.92 -2.25
C GLU A 126 -15.63 5.83 -3.34
N GLY A 127 -15.71 6.86 -4.20
CA GLY A 127 -16.60 6.87 -5.36
C GLY A 127 -16.28 5.75 -6.36
N GLU A 128 -15.01 5.53 -6.64
CA GLU A 128 -14.55 4.46 -7.54
C GLU A 128 -14.91 3.07 -7.00
N VAL A 129 -14.70 2.81 -5.70
CA VAL A 129 -15.06 1.55 -5.05
C VAL A 129 -16.57 1.35 -5.05
N LYS A 130 -17.37 2.38 -4.74
CA LYS A 130 -18.84 2.30 -4.77
C LYS A 130 -19.37 2.01 -6.18
N ALA A 131 -18.76 2.60 -7.21
CA ALA A 131 -19.13 2.37 -8.60
C ALA A 131 -18.73 0.97 -9.10
N LYS A 132 -17.54 0.47 -8.73
CA LYS A 132 -17.06 -0.84 -9.17
C LYS A 132 -17.65 -1.99 -8.32
N TYR A 133 -17.82 -1.77 -7.01
CA TYR A 133 -18.26 -2.78 -6.04
C TYR A 133 -19.46 -2.30 -5.22
N THR A 134 -19.25 -1.95 -3.95
CA THR A 134 -20.31 -1.62 -2.98
C THR A 134 -19.74 -0.69 -1.90
N ALA A 135 -20.63 0.00 -1.18
CA ALA A 135 -20.23 0.81 -0.01
C ALA A 135 -19.56 -0.03 1.08
N GLN A 136 -20.02 -1.27 1.31
CA GLN A 136 -19.41 -2.19 2.29
C GLN A 136 -17.96 -2.56 1.92
N MET A 137 -17.63 -2.59 0.63
CA MET A 137 -16.24 -2.80 0.20
C MET A 137 -15.38 -1.57 0.53
N ALA A 138 -15.92 -0.36 0.40
CA ALA A 138 -15.20 0.87 0.74
C ALA A 138 -14.92 0.97 2.25
N GLU A 139 -15.87 0.56 3.08
CA GLU A 139 -15.69 0.40 4.53
C GLU A 139 -14.57 -0.60 4.83
N LEU A 140 -14.57 -1.76 4.17
CA LEU A 140 -13.52 -2.76 4.37
C LEU A 140 -12.13 -2.27 3.92
N PHE A 141 -12.03 -1.52 2.82
CA PHE A 141 -10.77 -0.87 2.43
C PHE A 141 -10.25 0.07 3.52
N THR A 142 -11.14 0.89 4.10
CA THR A 142 -10.80 1.77 5.23
C THR A 142 -10.23 0.96 6.40
N GLU A 143 -10.88 -0.14 6.76
CA GLU A 143 -10.39 -1.02 7.83
C GLU A 143 -9.00 -1.59 7.50
N VAL A 144 -8.75 -1.99 6.25
CA VAL A 144 -7.44 -2.51 5.83
C VAL A 144 -6.36 -1.42 5.89
N TYR A 145 -6.66 -0.22 5.39
CA TYR A 145 -5.72 0.90 5.35
C TYR A 145 -5.24 1.33 6.74
N ASN A 146 -6.08 1.22 7.75
CA ASN A 146 -5.68 1.49 9.13
C ASN A 146 -4.55 0.57 9.64
N TRP A 147 -4.39 -0.62 9.05
CA TRP A 147 -3.35 -1.56 9.46
C TRP A 147 -2.03 -1.44 8.69
N LEU A 148 -1.97 -0.62 7.63
CA LEU A 148 -0.73 -0.40 6.89
C LEU A 148 0.37 0.15 7.83
N PRO A 149 1.60 -0.38 7.80
CA PRO A 149 2.74 0.21 8.50
C PRO A 149 2.93 1.68 8.13
N LEU A 150 3.41 2.48 9.07
CA LEU A 150 3.64 3.91 8.84
C LEU A 150 5.03 4.19 8.27
N CYS A 151 6.01 3.36 8.61
CA CYS A 151 7.41 3.56 8.24
C CYS A 151 8.13 2.23 7.96
N HIS A 152 9.20 2.30 7.18
CA HIS A 152 10.16 1.21 6.99
C HIS A 152 11.58 1.70 7.28
N CYS A 153 12.39 0.90 7.96
CA CYS A 153 13.80 1.21 8.23
C CYS A 153 14.70 0.20 7.52
N LEU A 154 15.42 0.65 6.48
CA LEU A 154 16.26 -0.20 5.65
C LEU A 154 17.67 -0.28 6.26
N ASN A 155 18.13 -1.48 6.56
CA ASN A 155 19.44 -1.79 7.16
C ASN A 155 19.77 -0.96 8.41
N SER A 156 18.76 -0.50 9.16
CA SER A 156 18.93 0.43 10.29
C SER A 156 19.67 1.73 9.93
N ARG A 157 19.57 2.17 8.68
CA ARG A 157 20.26 3.37 8.15
C ARG A 157 19.34 4.33 7.43
N VAL A 158 18.37 3.83 6.67
CA VAL A 158 17.48 4.66 5.85
C VAL A 158 16.05 4.50 6.35
N LEU A 159 15.50 5.56 6.94
CA LEU A 159 14.09 5.62 7.32
C LEU A 159 13.27 6.13 6.13
N VAL A 160 12.23 5.38 5.77
CA VAL A 160 11.30 5.70 4.69
C VAL A 160 9.89 5.85 5.26
N MET A 161 9.29 7.01 5.04
CA MET A 161 7.92 7.35 5.38
C MET A 161 7.32 8.24 4.29
N HIS A 162 6.00 8.29 4.18
CA HIS A 162 5.35 9.00 3.08
C HIS A 162 5.57 10.52 3.15
N GLY A 163 5.13 11.17 4.23
CA GLY A 163 5.26 12.62 4.39
C GLY A 163 6.65 13.07 4.84
N GLY A 164 6.92 13.00 6.15
CA GLY A 164 8.19 13.49 6.69
C GLY A 164 8.27 13.43 8.21
N LEU A 165 9.24 14.14 8.75
CA LEU A 165 9.56 14.14 10.18
C LEU A 165 8.49 14.87 11.02
N PHE A 166 8.71 14.86 12.33
CA PHE A 166 7.78 15.33 13.35
C PHE A 166 7.92 16.84 13.59
N SER A 167 6.85 17.46 14.07
CA SER A 167 6.84 18.85 14.53
C SER A 167 7.56 19.05 15.86
N SER A 168 7.76 17.98 16.64
CA SER A 168 8.51 17.97 17.89
C SER A 168 9.90 17.39 17.68
N ASP A 169 10.89 17.99 18.34
CA ASP A 169 12.26 17.47 18.36
C ASP A 169 12.37 16.16 19.16
N ASN A 170 13.45 15.41 18.89
CA ASN A 170 13.87 14.21 19.63
C ASN A 170 12.92 13.00 19.57
N VAL A 171 12.00 12.95 18.61
CA VAL A 171 11.21 11.74 18.36
C VAL A 171 12.14 10.61 17.90
N THR A 172 12.00 9.45 18.53
CA THR A 172 12.84 8.27 18.32
C THR A 172 12.11 7.21 17.48
N LEU A 173 12.86 6.21 17.01
CA LEU A 173 12.25 5.06 16.31
C LEU A 173 11.30 4.26 17.22
N ASP A 174 11.56 4.25 18.54
CA ASP A 174 10.72 3.52 19.48
C ASP A 174 9.37 4.22 19.70
N ASP A 175 9.33 5.55 19.64
CA ASP A 175 8.09 6.33 19.65
C ASP A 175 7.22 5.99 18.42
N ILE A 176 7.84 5.87 17.25
CA ILE A 176 7.16 5.45 16.01
C ILE A 176 6.61 4.03 16.15
N LYS A 177 7.43 3.09 16.66
CA LYS A 177 7.01 1.70 16.88
C LYS A 177 5.82 1.58 17.83
N ALA A 178 5.76 2.42 18.85
CA ALA A 178 4.70 2.43 19.86
C ALA A 178 3.39 3.07 19.39
N THR A 179 3.37 3.71 18.21
CA THR A 179 2.17 4.38 17.70
C THR A 179 1.06 3.35 17.39
N ASP A 180 -0.10 3.53 18.02
CA ASP A 180 -1.33 2.81 17.67
C ASP A 180 -1.88 3.36 16.35
N ARG A 181 -1.54 2.63 15.28
CA ARG A 181 -1.84 3.04 13.91
C ARG A 181 -3.23 2.64 13.41
N ASN A 182 -3.93 1.73 14.11
CA ASN A 182 -5.22 1.21 13.66
C ASN A 182 -6.38 2.20 13.90
N ARG A 183 -6.27 3.36 13.26
CA ARG A 183 -7.21 4.47 13.35
C ARG A 183 -7.05 5.38 12.15
N GLN A 184 -7.98 6.33 11.97
CA GLN A 184 -7.74 7.44 11.05
C GLN A 184 -6.61 8.33 11.59
N PRO A 185 -5.81 8.96 10.71
CA PRO A 185 -4.91 10.03 11.13
C PRO A 185 -5.69 11.07 11.95
N PRO A 186 -5.15 11.54 13.09
CA PRO A 186 -5.84 12.55 13.90
C PRO A 186 -5.98 13.86 13.11
N GLU A 187 -7.05 14.59 13.36
CA GLU A 187 -7.13 16.00 12.99
C GLU A 187 -6.15 16.79 13.86
N GLU A 188 -5.44 17.76 13.27
CA GLU A 188 -4.54 18.67 14.00
C GLU A 188 -5.30 19.60 14.96
#